data_AF-F4P6U7-F1
#
_entry.id   AF-F4P6U7-F1
#
_cell.length_a   1.000
_cell.length_b   1.000
_cell.length_c   1.000
_cell.angle_alpha   90.00
_cell.angle_beta   90.00
_cell.angle_gamma   90.00
#
_symmetry.space_group_name_H-M   'P 1'
#
loop_
_entity.id
_entity.type
_entity.pdbx_description
1 polymer ?
#
loop_
_entity_poly.entity_id
_entity_poly.type
_entity_poly.pdbx_seq_one_letter_code
_entity_poly.pdbx_strand_id
1 'polypeptide(L)'
;PYLITGYIQALFTLFIVCVVAYILVQFIWSVRHDLQLKTDEFSQEMTQQIALCSKSYYENKCMPGQRVPAMYQACTEWEICMSRD
;
A
#
# COMPACT_ATOMS: atom_id res chain seq x y z
N PRO A 1 -40.07 -38.65 12.29
CA PRO A 1 -38.94 -39.09 11.43
C PRO A 1 -38.35 -38.01 10.48
N TYR A 2 -39.06 -36.92 10.14
CA TYR A 2 -38.54 -35.89 9.22
C TYR A 2 -37.86 -34.69 9.89
N LEU A 3 -38.16 -34.43 11.16
CA LEU A 3 -37.59 -33.31 11.91
C LEU A 3 -36.06 -33.46 12.04
N ILE A 4 -35.60 -34.66 12.42
CA ILE A 4 -34.17 -34.95 12.62
C ILE A 4 -33.39 -34.77 11.32
N THR A 5 -33.92 -35.26 10.19
CA THR A 5 -33.30 -35.09 8.88
C THR A 5 -33.22 -33.62 8.47
N GLY A 6 -34.25 -32.83 8.76
CA GLY A 6 -34.25 -31.38 8.51
C GLY A 6 -33.20 -30.62 9.32
N TYR A 7 -33.04 -30.94 10.61
CA TYR A 7 -31.99 -30.34 11.45
C TYR A 7 -30.58 -30.70 10.98
N ILE A 8 -30.36 -31.96 10.61
CA ILE A 8 -29.07 -32.42 10.09
C ILE A 8 -28.75 -31.71 8.77
N GLN A 9 -29.71 -31.64 7.84
CA GLN A 9 -29.53 -30.94 6.57
C GLN A 9 -29.22 -29.45 6.78
N ALA A 10 -29.92 -28.78 7.70
CA ALA A 10 -29.66 -27.38 8.04
C ALA A 10 -28.25 -27.17 8.59
N LEU A 11 -27.77 -28.06 9.46
CA LEU A 11 -26.40 -28.03 10.00
C LEU A 11 -25.35 -28.21 8.89
N PHE A 12 -25.53 -29.18 8.00
CA PHE A 12 -24.61 -29.40 6.88
C PHE A 12 -24.60 -28.24 5.90
N THR A 13 -25.78 -27.71 5.54
CA THR A 13 -25.87 -26.53 4.66
C THR A 13 -25.22 -25.31 5.32
N LEU A 14 -25.46 -25.06 6.61
CA LEU A 14 -24.83 -23.97 7.35
C LEU A 14 -23.31 -24.12 7.35
N PHE A 15 -22.81 -25.33 7.64
CA PHE A 15 -21.37 -25.62 7.63
C PHE A 15 -20.75 -25.35 6.24
N ILE A 16 -21.39 -25.82 5.17
CA ILE A 16 -20.93 -25.56 3.79
C ILE A 16 -20.91 -24.06 3.49
N VAL A 17 -21.97 -23.33 3.85
CA VAL A 17 -22.03 -21.87 3.66
C VAL A 17 -20.92 -21.16 4.44
N CYS A 18 -20.65 -21.55 5.68
CA CYS A 18 -19.57 -20.99 6.48
C CYS A 18 -18.19 -21.26 5.85
N VAL A 19 -17.94 -22.47 5.35
CA VAL A 19 -16.68 -22.81 4.67
C VAL A 19 -16.51 -22.01 3.40
N VAL A 20 -17.55 -21.89 2.58
CA VAL A 20 -17.53 -21.07 1.35
C VAL A 20 -17.27 -19.60 1.70
N ALA A 21 -17.97 -19.06 2.69
CA ALA A 21 -17.77 -17.68 3.15
C ALA A 21 -16.35 -17.45 3.66
N TYR A 22 -15.79 -18.40 4.43
CA TYR A 22 -14.41 -18.33 4.91
C TYR A 22 -13.40 -18.31 3.75
N ILE A 23 -13.57 -19.18 2.75
CA ILE A 23 -12.72 -19.22 1.56
C ILE A 23 -12.81 -17.89 0.80
N LEU A 24 -14.02 -17.32 0.64
CA LEU A 24 -14.21 -16.03 -0.01
C LEU A 24 -13.54 -14.89 0.76
N VAL A 25 -13.67 -14.86 2.09
CA VAL A 25 -13.00 -13.86 2.93
C VAL A 25 -11.49 -14.00 2.81
N GLN A 26 -10.95 -15.22 2.89
CA GLN A 26 -9.52 -15.48 2.71
C GLN A 26 -9.04 -15.07 1.31
N PHE A 27 -9.82 -15.35 0.26
CA PHE A 27 -9.51 -14.93 -1.10
C PHE A 27 -9.50 -13.40 -1.22
N ILE A 28 -10.50 -12.71 -0.66
CA ILE A 28 -10.54 -11.24 -0.63
C ILE A 28 -9.35 -10.69 0.16
N TRP A 29 -9.01 -11.29 1.30
CA TRP A 29 -7.88 -10.86 2.13
C TRP A 29 -6.55 -11.10 1.43
N SER A 30 -6.39 -12.25 0.78
CA SER A 30 -5.22 -12.60 -0.03
C SER A 30 -5.09 -11.71 -1.25
N VAL A 31 -6.18 -11.41 -1.96
CA VAL A 31 -6.18 -10.47 -3.09
C VAL A 31 -5.86 -9.07 -2.60
N ARG A 32 -6.39 -8.65 -1.44
CA ARG A 32 -6.00 -7.36 -0.85
C ARG A 32 -4.55 -7.33 -0.41
N HIS A 33 -3.99 -8.45 0.05
CA HIS A 33 -2.58 -8.54 0.44
C HIS A 33 -1.65 -8.55 -0.79
N ASP A 34 -2.04 -9.25 -1.86
CA ASP A 34 -1.36 -9.24 -3.15
C ASP A 34 -1.48 -7.87 -3.83
N LEU A 35 -2.64 -7.21 -3.68
CA LEU A 35 -2.80 -5.81 -4.07
C LEU A 35 -2.01 -4.88 -3.17
N GLN A 36 -1.87 -5.12 -1.86
CA GLN A 36 -1.00 -4.31 -0.98
C GLN A 36 0.48 -4.39 -1.37
N LEU A 37 0.90 -5.42 -2.10
CA LEU A 37 2.23 -5.46 -2.73
C LEU A 37 2.34 -4.58 -3.99
N LYS A 38 1.24 -3.98 -4.46
CA LYS A 38 1.14 -3.00 -5.57
C LYS A 38 0.33 -1.73 -5.26
N THR A 39 -0.30 -1.64 -4.09
CA THR A 39 -1.11 -0.51 -3.61
C THR A 39 -0.75 -0.16 -2.17
N ASP A 40 0.47 -0.48 -1.75
CA ASP A 40 1.30 0.57 -1.18
C ASP A 40 1.83 1.49 -2.32
N GLU A 41 1.93 1.00 -3.55
CA GLU A 41 2.31 1.77 -4.74
C GLU A 41 1.23 2.73 -5.29
N PHE A 42 0.04 2.79 -4.68
CA PHE A 42 -0.99 3.81 -4.99
C PHE A 42 -1.26 4.77 -3.83
N SER A 43 -0.31 4.84 -2.89
CA SER A 43 -0.05 6.01 -2.03
C SER A 43 1.46 6.25 -1.88
N GLN A 44 2.29 5.62 -2.70
CA GLN A 44 3.75 5.74 -2.67
C GLN A 44 4.36 6.34 -3.93
N GLU A 45 3.68 6.49 -5.07
CA GLU A 45 4.33 7.16 -6.21
C GLU A 45 4.60 8.66 -5.93
N MET A 46 3.73 9.35 -5.22
CA MET A 46 3.92 10.76 -4.84
C MET A 46 4.93 10.90 -3.68
N THR A 47 4.83 10.02 -2.67
CA THR A 47 5.74 10.02 -1.53
C THR A 47 7.14 9.50 -1.88
N GLN A 48 7.28 8.58 -2.84
CA GLN A 48 8.58 8.15 -3.35
C GLN A 48 9.28 9.28 -4.09
N GLN A 49 8.58 10.06 -4.92
CA GLN A 49 9.21 11.22 -5.57
C GLN A 49 9.68 12.25 -4.54
N ILE A 50 8.87 12.54 -3.53
CA ILE A 50 9.27 13.43 -2.42
C ILE A 50 10.47 12.84 -1.66
N ALA A 51 10.47 11.54 -1.36
CA ALA A 51 11.56 10.86 -0.67
C ALA A 51 12.85 10.81 -1.51
N LEU A 52 12.75 10.63 -2.83
CA LEU A 52 13.88 10.67 -3.77
C LEU A 52 14.47 12.07 -3.86
N CYS A 53 13.63 13.09 -4.05
CA CYS A 53 14.06 14.50 -4.07
C CYS A 53 14.71 14.91 -2.73
N SER A 54 14.09 14.55 -1.61
CA SER A 54 14.62 14.78 -0.26
C SER A 54 15.97 14.10 -0.06
N LYS A 55 16.09 12.81 -0.43
CA LYS A 55 17.35 12.07 -0.38
C LYS A 55 18.45 12.75 -1.21
N SER A 56 18.15 13.10 -2.46
CA SER A 56 19.11 13.79 -3.34
C SER A 56 19.52 15.17 -2.79
N TYR A 57 18.62 15.91 -2.17
CA TYR A 57 18.91 17.19 -1.51
C TYR A 57 19.94 17.02 -0.36
N TYR A 58 19.75 16.01 0.49
CA TYR A 58 20.67 15.73 1.61
C TYR A 58 22.01 15.14 1.15
N GLU A 59 22.01 14.19 0.21
CA GLU A 59 23.22 13.57 -0.32
C GLU A 59 24.14 14.60 -1.01
N ASN A 60 23.55 15.59 -1.68
CA ASN A 60 24.29 16.65 -2.37
C ASN A 60 24.55 17.89 -1.51
N LYS A 61 24.25 17.84 -0.22
CA LYS A 61 24.50 18.94 0.75
C LYS A 61 23.95 20.28 0.26
N CYS A 62 22.72 20.29 -0.23
CA CYS A 62 22.07 21.48 -0.79
C CYS A 62 21.72 22.58 0.25
N MET A 63 22.09 22.38 1.53
CA MET A 63 21.89 23.33 2.62
C MET A 63 22.52 24.71 2.32
N PRO A 64 21.87 25.81 2.73
CA PRO A 64 22.37 27.16 2.52
C PRO A 64 23.75 27.33 3.19
N GLY A 65 24.75 27.69 2.38
CA GLY A 65 26.15 27.84 2.80
C GLY A 65 27.06 26.65 2.45
N GLN A 66 26.51 25.48 2.08
CA GLN A 66 27.28 24.30 1.65
C GLN A 66 27.09 23.96 0.16
N ARG A 67 26.08 24.55 -0.50
CA ARG A 67 25.81 24.26 -1.91
C ARG A 67 26.90 24.81 -2.84
N VAL A 68 27.28 24.02 -3.83
CA VAL A 68 28.20 24.43 -4.90
C VAL A 68 27.48 25.13 -6.05
N PRO A 69 28.12 26.07 -6.78
CA PRO A 69 27.49 26.83 -7.87
C PRO A 69 26.93 25.93 -8.99
N ALA A 70 27.62 24.82 -9.30
CA ALA A 70 27.23 23.88 -10.34
C ALA A 70 25.93 23.11 -10.00
N MET A 71 25.58 22.98 -8.72
CA MET A 71 24.39 22.25 -8.26
C MET A 71 23.22 23.19 -7.93
N TYR A 72 23.33 24.49 -8.20
CA TYR A 72 22.30 25.45 -7.83
C TYR A 72 20.92 25.08 -8.41
N GLN A 73 20.86 24.82 -9.72
CA GLN A 73 19.61 24.47 -10.38
C GLN A 73 19.00 23.18 -9.82
N ALA A 74 19.78 22.09 -9.74
CA ALA A 74 19.33 20.81 -9.21
C ALA A 74 18.86 20.90 -7.74
N CYS A 75 19.60 21.61 -6.88
CA CYS A 75 19.20 21.81 -5.48
C CYS A 75 17.88 22.59 -5.36
N THR A 76 17.64 23.56 -6.24
CA THR A 76 16.40 24.36 -6.24
C THR A 76 15.21 23.51 -6.71
N GLU A 77 15.43 22.65 -7.71
CA GLU A 77 14.40 21.72 -8.18
C GLU A 77 14.03 20.68 -7.12
N TRP A 78 15.01 20.11 -6.40
CA TRP A 78 14.74 19.18 -5.31
C TRP A 78 14.07 19.84 -4.10
N GLU A 79 14.43 21.10 -3.80
CA GLU A 79 13.79 21.89 -2.73
C GLU A 79 12.32 22.15 -3.02
N ILE A 80 11.98 22.53 -4.26
CA ILE A 80 10.59 22.70 -4.72
C ILE A 80 9.84 21.36 -4.74
N CYS A 81 10.51 20.28 -5.15
CA CYS A 81 9.93 18.95 -5.21
C CYS A 81 9.58 18.41 -3.81
N MET A 82 10.49 18.56 -2.83
CA MET A 82 10.26 18.07 -1.47
C MET A 82 9.30 18.94 -0.66
N SER A 83 9.06 20.20 -1.06
CA SER A 83 8.13 21.12 -0.41
C SER A 83 6.69 21.02 -0.92
N ARG A 84 6.41 20.11 -1.87
CA ARG A 84 5.06 19.76 -2.28
C ARG A 84 4.56 18.67 -1.34
N ASP A 85 3.86 19.07 -0.28
CA ASP A 85 3.10 18.15 0.61
C ASP A 85 2.09 17.31 -0.18
#